data_AF-A0A356AL40-F1
#
_entry.id   AF-A0A356AL40-F1
#
_cell.length_a   1.000
_cell.length_b   1.000
_cell.length_c   1.000
_cell.angle_alpha   90.00
_cell.angle_beta   90.00
_cell.angle_gamma   90.00
#
_symmetry.space_group_name_H-M   'P 1'
#
loop_
_entity.id
_entity.type
_entity.pdbx_description
1 polymer ?
#
loop_
_entity_poly.entity_id
_entity_poly.type
_entity_poly.pdbx_seq_one_letter_code
_entity_poly.pdbx_strand_id
1 'polypeptide(L)' 'ELALRAKKVVAVELDRRLLPVLSETLDGFGNVSVISGDILKIDLNELVAREFPDGKAVLCANLPYYITSP' A
#
# COMPACT_ATOMS: atom_id res chain seq x y z
N GLU A 1 -5.12 -11.44 2.45
CA GLU A 1 -4.51 -12.45 1.55
C GLU A 1 -3.17 -12.05 0.96
N LEU A 2 -2.99 -10.80 0.48
CA LEU A 2 -1.72 -10.39 -0.15
C LEU A 2 -0.49 -10.61 0.75
N ALA A 3 -0.59 -10.31 2.04
CA ALA A 3 0.49 -10.54 3.00
C ALA A 3 0.93 -12.01 3.12
N LEU A 4 0.06 -12.97 2.79
CA LEU A 4 0.36 -14.41 2.81
C LEU A 4 1.00 -14.90 1.50
N ARG A 5 0.86 -14.15 0.40
CA ARG A 5 1.23 -14.58 -0.96
C ARG A 5 2.36 -13.77 -1.56
N ALA A 6 2.58 -12.54 -1.08
CA ALA A 6 3.62 -11.64 -1.55
C ALA A 6 4.81 -11.61 -0.59
N LYS A 7 6.02 -11.40 -1.14
CA LYS A 7 7.24 -11.21 -0.34
C LYS A 7 7.20 -9.94 0.50
N LYS A 8 6.58 -8.88 -0.03
CA LYS A 8 6.41 -7.58 0.61
C LYS A 8 5.12 -6.94 0.11
N VAL A 9 4.40 -6.27 1.00
CA VAL A 9 3.19 -5.51 0.67
C VAL A 9 3.35 -4.10 1.22
N VAL A 10 3.11 -3.10 0.38
CA VAL A 10 3.02 -1.70 0.79
C VAL A 10 1.61 -1.23 0.48
N ALA A 11 0.89 -0.81 1.52
CA ALA A 11 -0.43 -0.22 1.40
C ALA A 11 -0.35 1.29 1.61
N VAL A 12 -1.05 2.06 0.78
CA VAL A 12 -1.20 3.51 0.97
C VAL A 12 -2.63 3.76 1.43
N GLU A 13 -2.78 4.41 2.58
CA GLU A 13 -4.09 4.70 3.17
C GLU A 13 -4.26 6.20 3.42
N LEU A 14 -5.34 6.77 2.87
CA LEU A 14 -5.67 8.18 3.01
C LEU A 14 -6.41 8.44 4.34
N ASP A 15 -7.29 7.51 4.75
CA ASP A 15 -8.08 7.67 5.96
C ASP A 15 -7.27 7.30 7.20
N ARG A 16 -6.80 8.33 7.90
CA ARG A 16 -6.02 8.21 9.13
C ARG A 16 -6.76 7.46 10.25
N ARG A 17 -8.10 7.43 10.23
CA ARG A 17 -8.91 6.73 11.23
C ARG A 17 -8.79 5.21 11.10
N LEU A 18 -8.41 4.72 9.91
CA LEU A 18 -8.19 3.29 9.66
C LEU A 18 -6.81 2.81 10.11
N LEU A 19 -5.83 3.72 10.30
CA LEU A 19 -4.46 3.34 10.65
C LEU A 19 -4.35 2.52 11.95
N PRO A 20 -5.04 2.86 13.06
CA PRO A 20 -4.99 2.04 14.27
C PRO A 20 -5.55 0.63 14.03
N VAL A 21 -6.66 0.53 13.30
CA VAL A 21 -7.31 -0.74 12.96
C VAL A 21 -6.40 -1.59 12.08
N LEU A 22 -5.78 -0.98 11.08
CA LEU A 22 -4.81 -1.64 10.19
C LEU A 22 -3.57 -2.09 10.97
N SER A 23 -3.06 -1.28 11.89
CA SER A 23 -1.93 -1.65 12.73
C SER A 23 -2.23 -2.89 13.56
N GLU A 24 -3.40 -2.96 14.20
CA GLU A 24 -3.81 -4.13 14.98
C GLU A 24 -4.03 -5.36 14.09
N THR A 25 -4.74 -5.18 12.97
CA THR A 25 -5.09 -6.28 12.06
C THR A 25 -3.86 -6.86 11.36
N LEU A 26 -2.84 -6.04 11.13
CA LEU A 26 -1.63 -6.41 10.38
C LEU A 26 -0.44 -6.73 11.28
N ASP A 27 -0.57 -6.64 12.60
CA ASP A 27 0.53 -6.82 13.57
C ASP A 27 1.24 -8.18 13.41
N GLY A 28 0.51 -9.22 12.99
CA GLY A 28 1.06 -10.55 12.71
C GLY A 28 1.88 -10.68 11.42
N PHE A 29 1.97 -9.63 10.60
CA PHE A 29 2.63 -9.67 9.29
C PHE A 29 3.88 -8.78 9.23
N GLY A 30 5.07 -9.39 9.37
CA GLY A 30 6.34 -8.68 9.28
C GLY A 30 6.73 -8.20 7.87
N ASN A 31 5.92 -8.50 6.86
CA ASN A 31 6.17 -8.13 5.46
C ASN A 31 5.20 -7.06 4.93
N VAL A 32 4.42 -6.42 5.80
CA VAL A 32 3.45 -5.39 5.42
C VAL A 32 3.89 -4.03 5.98
N SER A 33 3.74 -2.99 5.18
CA SER A 33 3.93 -1.60 5.61
C SER A 33 2.78 -0.74 5.15
N VAL A 34 2.25 0.10 6.04
CA VAL A 34 1.16 1.04 5.74
C VAL A 34 1.73 2.46 5.73
N ILE A 35 1.58 3.13 4.60
CA ILE A 35 1.95 4.53 4.41
C ILE A 35 0.68 5.35 4.49
N SER A 36 0.60 6.29 5.44
CA SER A 36 -0.50 7.25 5.45
C SER A 36 -0.26 8.32 4.39
N GLY A 37 -1.14 8.41 3.40
CA GLY A 37 -1.00 9.37 2.32
C GLY A 37 -2.07 9.28 1.25
N ASP A 38 -2.11 10.32 0.42
CA ASP A 38 -2.93 10.37 -0.79
C ASP A 38 -2.13 9.77 -1.93
N ILE A 39 -2.61 8.64 -2.49
CA ILE A 39 -1.94 7.96 -3.60
C ILE A 39 -1.80 8.86 -4.84
N LEU A 40 -2.69 9.84 -5.03
CA LEU A 40 -2.64 10.78 -6.14
C LEU A 40 -1.53 11.84 -6.00
N LYS A 41 -0.96 11.99 -4.79
CA LYS A 41 0.12 12.94 -4.49
C LYS A 41 1.47 12.28 -4.29
N ILE A 42 1.49 10.95 -4.21
CA ILE A 42 2.71 10.17 -4.02
C ILE A 42 3.32 9.88 -5.38
N ASP A 43 4.63 10.09 -5.51
CA ASP A 43 5.38 9.60 -6.66
C ASP A 43 5.50 8.07 -6.57
N LEU A 44 4.75 7.38 -7.42
CA LEU A 44 4.75 5.92 -7.47
C LEU A 44 6.10 5.35 -7.93
N ASN A 45 6.84 6.04 -8.80
CA ASN A 45 8.14 5.57 -9.26
C ASN A 45 9.15 5.61 -8.11
N GLU A 46 9.18 6.72 -7.36
CA GLU A 46 10.04 6.84 -6.19
C GLU A 46 9.67 5.80 -5.13
N LEU A 47 8.37 5.63 -4.86
CA LEU A 47 7.88 4.64 -3.90
C LEU A 47 8.27 3.22 -4.31
N VAL A 48 8.08 2.85 -5.58
CA VAL A 48 8.42 1.52 -6.08
C VAL A 48 9.93 1.29 -6.05
N ALA A 49 10.72 2.28 -6.47
CA ALA A 49 12.19 2.17 -6.43
C ALA A 49 12.72 2.00 -5.00
N ARG A 50 12.12 2.69 -4.02
CA ARG A 50 12.50 2.59 -2.61
C ARG A 50 12.08 1.27 -1.97
N GLU A 51 10.83 0.86 -2.21
CA GLU A 51 10.24 -0.27 -1.48
C GLU A 51 10.44 -1.62 -2.18
N PHE A 52 10.62 -1.63 -3.50
CA PHE A 52 10.74 -2.81 -4.37
C PHE A 52 11.93 -2.68 -5.33
N PRO A 53 13.18 -2.66 -4.83
CA PRO A 53 14.38 -2.40 -5.63
C PRO A 53 14.63 -3.43 -6.74
N ASP A 54 14.07 -4.64 -6.62
CA ASP A 54 14.14 -5.70 -7.65
C ASP A 54 13.23 -5.43 -8.87
N GLY A 55 12.49 -4.32 -8.87
CA GLY A 55 11.68 -3.84 -10.00
C GLY A 55 10.43 -4.65 -10.31
N LYS A 56 10.10 -5.67 -9.50
CA LYS A 56 8.89 -6.50 -9.66
C LYS A 56 7.84 -6.12 -8.63
N ALA A 57 6.98 -5.19 -8.99
CA ALA A 57 5.80 -4.80 -8.21
C ALA A 57 4.52 -5.04 -9.01
N VAL A 58 3.47 -5.49 -8.34
CA VAL A 58 2.11 -5.55 -8.88
C VAL A 58 1.28 -4.55 -8.11
N LEU A 59 0.66 -3.61 -8.81
CA LEU A 59 -0.26 -2.66 -8.20
C LEU A 59 -1.66 -3.27 -8.18
N CYS A 60 -2.27 -3.32 -7.00
CA CYS A 60 -3.66 -3.74 -6.83
C CYS A 60 -4.35 -2.74 -5.90
N ALA A 61 -5.55 -2.30 -6.27
CA ALA A 61 -6.33 -1.39 -5.45
C ALA A 61 -7.82 -1.59 -5.71
N ASN A 62 -8.62 -1.42 -4.66
CA ASN A 62 -10.06 -1.21 -4.77
C ASN A 62 -10.29 0.31 -4.78
N LEU A 63 -9.96 0.94 -5.91
CA LEU A 63 -10.06 2.40 -6.02
C LEU A 63 -11.54 2.80 -6.03
N PRO A 64 -11.93 3.85 -5.28
CA PRO A 64 -13.25 4.44 -5.45
C PRO A 64 -13.46 4.88 -6.90
N TYR A 65 -14.67 4.68 -7.43
CA TYR A 65 -15.02 5.02 -8.82
C TYR A 65 -14.71 6.48 -9.23
N TYR A 66 -14.56 7.41 -8.29
CA TYR A 66 -14.27 8.81 -8.56
C TYR A 66 -12.79 9.11 -8.85
N ILE A 67 -11.88 8.13 -8.71
CA ILE A 67 -10.44 8.25 -9.08
C ILE A 67 -10.02 7.23 -10.16
N THR A 68 -10.96 6.47 -10.72
CA THR A 68 -10.67 5.46 -11.75
C THR A 68 -10.49 6.04 -13.16
N SER A 69 -10.54 7.36 -13.31
CA SER A 69 -10.26 8.06 -14.57
C SER A 69 -8.93 8.83 -14.45
N PRO A 70 -7.97 8.62 -15.36
CA PRO A 70 -6.77 9.45 -15.46
C PRO A 70 -7.07 10.85 -15.98
#